data_AF-A0A6B3GKV0-F1
#
_entry.id   AF-A0A6B3GKV0-F1
#
_cell.length_a   1.000
_cell.length_b   1.000
_cell.length_c   1.000
_cell.angle_alpha   90.00
_cell.angle_beta   90.00
_cell.angle_gamma   90.00
#
_symmetry.space_group_name_H-M   'P 1'
#
loop_
_entity.id
_entity.type
_entity.pdbx_description
1 polymer ?
#
loop_
_entity_poly.entity_id
_entity_poly.type
_entity_poly.pdbx_seq_one_letter_code
_entity_poly.pdbx_strand_id
1 'polypeptide(L)' 'MVLKTFGWSFAVTALGLVAAIFYGGWQAFGIVAILSVLEISLSFDNAVINAGILKKMNAFWQ' A
#
# COMPACT_ATOMS: atom_id res chain seq x y z
N MET A 1 5.79 15.71 9.46
CA MET A 1 5.07 15.58 8.18
C MET A 1 4.67 14.13 7.92
N VAL A 2 5.63 13.19 7.92
CA VAL A 2 5.37 11.75 7.70
C VAL A 2 4.21 11.19 8.52
N LEU A 3 4.22 11.32 9.86
CA LEU A 3 3.14 10.79 10.69
C LEU A 3 1.81 11.54 10.55
N LYS A 4 1.83 12.81 10.13
CA LYS A 4 0.58 13.56 9.85
C LYS A 4 -0.07 13.08 8.54
N THR A 5 0.73 12.70 7.55
CA THR A 5 0.24 12.24 6.24
C THR A 5 -0.05 10.74 6.22
N PHE A 6 0.82 9.93 6.82
CA PHE A 6 0.79 8.46 6.74
C PHE A 6 0.39 7.77 8.06
N GLY A 7 0.08 8.52 9.11
CA GLY A 7 -0.23 7.95 10.42
C GLY A 7 -1.37 6.91 10.36
N TRP A 8 -2.43 7.22 9.60
CA TRP A 8 -3.52 6.28 9.38
C TRP A 8 -3.10 5.06 8.55
N SER A 9 -2.28 5.25 7.51
CA SER A 9 -1.75 4.14 6.72
C SER A 9 -0.97 3.16 7.59
N PHE A 10 -0.07 3.66 8.44
CA PHE A 10 0.69 2.81 9.36
C PHE A 10 -0.22 2.12 10.39
N ALA A 11 -1.24 2.81 10.91
CA ALA A 11 -2.19 2.21 11.84
C ALA A 11 -2.96 1.04 11.19
N VAL A 12 -3.46 1.22 9.97
CA VAL A 12 -4.18 0.18 9.24
C VAL A 12 -3.26 -0.99 8.89
N THR A 13 -2.02 -0.73 8.45
CA THR A 13 -1.02 -1.78 8.20
C THR A 13 -0.72 -2.59 9.46
N ALA A 14 -0.51 -1.92 10.60
CA ALA A 14 -0.26 -2.60 11.88
C ALA A 14 -1.46 -3.45 12.31
N LEU A 15 -2.69 -2.93 12.18
CA LEU A 15 -3.92 -3.67 12.50
C LEU A 15 -4.08 -4.91 11.61
N GLY A 16 -3.81 -4.80 10.30
CA GLY A 16 -3.87 -5.93 9.37
C GLY A 16 -2.85 -7.02 9.70
N LEU A 17 -1.61 -6.63 10.03
CA LEU A 17 -0.57 -7.57 10.44
C LEU A 17 -0.90 -8.28 11.76
N VAL A 18 -1.42 -7.54 12.74
CA VAL A 18 -1.88 -8.12 14.01
C VAL A 18 -3.05 -9.09 13.78
N ALA A 19 -4.01 -8.72 12.94
CA ALA A 19 -5.12 -9.61 12.58
C ALA A 19 -4.65 -10.91 11.91
N ALA A 20 -3.60 -10.86 11.09
CA ALA A 20 -3.02 -12.05 10.48
C ALA A 20 -2.47 -13.04 11.52
N ILE A 21 -1.83 -12.53 12.59
CA ILE A 21 -1.37 -13.36 13.72
C ILE A 21 -2.55 -14.04 14.40
N PHE A 22 -3.64 -13.32 14.65
CA PHE A 22 -4.83 -13.89 15.29
C PHE A 22 -5.53 -14.94 14.43
N TYR A 23 -5.52 -14.78 13.10
CA TYR A 23 -6.24 -15.67 12.19
C TYR A 23 -5.45 -16.95 11.83
N GLY A 24 -4.14 -16.86 11.69
CA GLY A 24 -3.31 -17.99 11.23
C GLY A 24 -1.90 -18.02 11.80
N GLY A 25 -1.66 -17.35 12.92
CA GLY A 25 -0.38 -17.33 13.62
C GLY A 25 0.76 -16.68 12.83
N TRP A 26 1.98 -17.04 13.19
CA TRP A 26 3.20 -16.45 12.62
C TRP A 26 3.40 -16.75 11.14
N GLN A 27 2.89 -17.87 10.64
CA GLN A 27 2.95 -18.22 9.22
C GLN A 27 2.08 -17.26 8.38
N ALA A 28 0.84 -17.02 8.81
CA ALA A 28 -0.04 -16.06 8.15
C ALA A 28 0.50 -14.63 8.20
N PHE A 29 1.07 -14.22 9.35
CA PHE A 29 1.78 -12.93 9.46
C PHE A 29 2.90 -12.80 8.42
N GLY A 30 3.75 -13.81 8.28
CA GLY A 30 4.85 -13.80 7.30
C GLY A 30 4.34 -13.67 5.86
N ILE A 31 3.32 -14.44 5.50
CA ILE A 31 2.70 -14.37 4.16
C ILE A 31 2.10 -12.99 3.91
N VAL A 32 1.27 -12.48 4.82
CA VAL A 32 0.62 -11.17 4.68
C VAL A 32 1.64 -10.04 4.61
N ALA A 33 2.72 -10.09 5.40
CA ALA A 33 3.79 -9.11 5.34
C ALA A 33 4.47 -9.09 3.95
N ILE A 34 4.81 -10.26 3.41
CA ILE A 34 5.42 -10.38 2.08
C ILE A 34 4.47 -9.86 0.99
N LEU A 35 3.20 -10.29 1.02
CA LEU A 35 2.20 -9.85 0.05
C LEU A 35 1.93 -8.34 0.15
N SER A 36 1.95 -7.76 1.36
CA SER A 36 1.79 -6.32 1.54
C SER A 36 2.90 -5.53 0.84
N VAL A 37 4.16 -5.96 0.98
CA VAL A 37 5.30 -5.31 0.30
C VAL A 37 5.18 -5.46 -1.21
N LEU A 38 4.84 -6.65 -1.69
CA LEU A 38 4.63 -6.93 -3.11
C LEU A 38 3.53 -6.05 -3.69
N GLU A 39 2.37 -5.97 -3.03
CA GLU A 39 1.21 -5.21 -3.50
C GLU A 39 1.49 -3.72 -3.56
N ILE A 40 2.16 -3.17 -2.54
CA ILE A 40 2.57 -1.75 -2.51
C ILE A 40 3.54 -1.46 -3.66
N SER A 41 4.48 -2.36 -3.93
CA SER A 41 5.47 -2.18 -4.99
C SER A 41 4.81 -2.16 -6.37
N LEU A 42 3.95 -3.15 -6.66
CA LEU A 42 3.22 -3.23 -7.93
C LEU A 42 2.24 -2.05 -8.11
N SER A 43 1.57 -1.65 -7.03
CA SER A 43 0.68 -0.48 -7.05
C SER A 43 1.45 0.81 -7.35
N PHE A 44 2.67 0.95 -6.81
CA PHE A 44 3.51 2.11 -7.05
C PHE A 44 3.97 2.18 -8.52
N ASP A 45 4.42 1.07 -9.09
CA ASP A 45 4.78 1.01 -10.52
C ASP A 45 3.60 1.43 -11.41
N ASN A 46 2.40 0.94 -11.11
CA ASN A 46 1.19 1.33 -11.83
C ASN A 46 0.87 2.83 -11.65
N ALA A 47 1.03 3.37 -10.45
CA ALA A 47 0.81 4.79 -10.17
C ALA A 47 1.79 5.69 -10.96
N VAL A 48 3.06 5.28 -11.08
CA VAL A 48 4.06 6.00 -11.88
C VAL A 48 3.69 6.02 -13.36
N ILE A 49 3.26 4.88 -13.91
CA ILE A 49 2.80 4.81 -15.30
C ILE A 49 1.59 5.71 -15.52
N ASN A 50 0.59 5.65 -14.63
CA ASN A 50 -0.61 6.49 -14.71
C ASN A 50 -0.29 7.98 -14.64
N ALA A 51 0.65 8.39 -13.77
CA ALA A 51 1.11 9.78 -13.71
C ALA A 51 1.75 10.23 -15.03
N GLY A 52 2.46 9.34 -15.72
CA GLY A 52 3.01 9.60 -17.06
C GLY A 52 1.93 9.78 -18.13
N ILE A 53 0.86 9.01 -18.06
CA ILE A 53 -0.31 9.13 -18.96
C ILE A 53 -1.08 10.42 -18.66
N LEU A 54 -1.28 10.75 -17.39
CA LEU A 54 -2.00 11.95 -16.92
C LEU A 54 -1.46 13.22 -17.58
N LYS A 55 -0.12 13.34 -17.70
CA LYS A 55 0.54 14.47 -18.37
C LYS A 55 0.14 14.67 -19.83
N LYS A 56 -0.39 13.65 -20.50
CA LYS A 56 -0.82 13.72 -21.91
C LYS A 56 -2.32 13.94 -22.06
N MET A 57 -3.07 13.96 -20.96
CA MET A 57 -4.51 14.19 -20.97
C MET A 57 -4.83 15.70 -21.01
N ASN A 58 -6.09 16.05 -21.24
CA ASN A 58 -6.52 17.45 -21.24
C ASN A 58 -6.40 18.08 -19.84
N ALA A 59 -6.53 19.41 -19.75
CA ALA A 59 -6.41 20.15 -18.49
C ALA A 59 -7.45 19.76 -17.41
N PHE A 60 -8.52 19.07 -17.78
CA PHE A 60 -9.49 18.57 -16.79
C PHE A 60 -8.97 17.32 -16.07
N TRP A 61 -8.13 16.52 -16.73
CA TRP A 61 -7.63 15.25 -16.20
C TRP A 61 -6.17 15.30 -15.74
N GLN A 62 -5.38 16.30 -16.17
CA GLN A 62 -4.07 16.60 -15.56
C GLN A 62 -4.21 17.00 -14.09
#